data_AF-X1JBT0-F1
#
_entry.id   AF-X1JBT0-F1
#
_cell.length_a   1.000
_cell.length_b   1.000
_cell.length_c   1.000
_cell.angle_alpha   90.00
_cell.angle_beta   90.00
_cell.angle_gamma   90.00
#
_symmetry.space_group_name_H-M   'P 1'
#
loop_
_entity.id
_entity.type
_entity.pdbx_description
1 polymer ?
#
loop_
_entity_poly.entity_id
_entity_poly.type
_entity_poly.pdbx_seq_one_letter_code
_entity_poly.pdbx_strand_id
1 'polypeptide(L)'
;AAYTQPQTIPGPIEILGIRGVIFETETGEVALHLHGVFCDKDGKTMGGHLVPGENPILATLDAFIGEVADVKLMRRYDEETALPLFSPETL
;
A
#
# COMPACT_ATOMS: atom_id res chain seq x y z
N ALA A 1 7.84 -6.52 3.12
CA ALA A 1 6.73 -7.28 2.52
C ALA A 1 6.93 -8.76 2.87
N ALA A 2 5.88 -9.49 3.27
CA ALA A 2 6.05 -10.76 3.98
C ALA A 2 6.78 -11.89 3.21
N TYR A 3 6.91 -11.79 1.89
CA TYR A 3 7.39 -12.90 1.05
C TYR A 3 8.86 -12.76 0.59
N THR A 4 9.39 -11.55 0.59
CA THR A 4 10.79 -11.27 0.19
C THR A 4 11.35 -10.10 0.99
N GLN A 5 12.67 -10.01 1.08
CA GLN A 5 13.31 -8.80 1.59
C GLN A 5 12.88 -7.57 0.78
N PRO A 6 12.70 -6.41 1.44
CA PRO A 6 12.55 -5.13 0.74
C PRO A 6 13.62 -4.93 -0.31
N GLN A 7 13.24 -4.35 -1.45
CA GLN A 7 14.19 -3.95 -2.49
C GLN A 7 14.11 -2.45 -2.66
N THR A 8 15.26 -1.80 -2.54
CA THR A 8 15.39 -0.37 -2.84
C THR A 8 15.56 -0.18 -4.34
N ILE A 9 14.76 0.72 -4.89
CA ILE A 9 14.83 1.10 -6.28
C ILE A 9 15.53 2.46 -6.36
N PRO A 10 16.66 2.58 -7.08
CA PRO A 10 17.31 3.86 -7.25
C PRO A 10 16.45 4.78 -8.11
N GLY A 11 16.18 5.98 -7.61
CA GLY A 11 15.47 7.02 -8.33
C GLY A 11 16.37 7.86 -9.25
N PRO A 12 15.80 8.83 -9.97
CA PRO A 12 14.36 9.10 -10.04
C PRO A 12 13.57 8.03 -10.80
N ILE A 13 12.35 7.74 -10.34
CA ILE A 13 11.39 6.83 -11.00
C ILE A 13 10.04 7.51 -11.12
N GLU A 14 9.31 7.20 -12.19
CA GLU A 14 7.97 7.71 -12.45
C GLU A 14 6.90 6.77 -11.88
N ILE A 15 5.84 7.35 -11.32
CA ILE A 15 4.69 6.59 -10.81
C ILE A 15 3.73 6.34 -11.99
N LEU A 16 3.59 5.08 -12.39
CA LEU A 16 2.59 4.70 -13.41
C LEU A 16 1.22 4.42 -12.78
N GLY A 17 1.20 3.99 -11.52
CA GLY A 17 -0.03 3.84 -10.75
C GLY A 17 0.22 3.30 -9.35
N ILE A 18 -0.57 3.75 -8.38
CA ILE A 18 -0.60 3.24 -7.01
C ILE A 18 -2.05 2.90 -6.68
N ARG A 19 -2.26 1.74 -6.07
CA ARG A 19 -3.57 1.25 -5.62
C ARG A 19 -3.43 0.63 -4.24
N GLY A 20 -4.47 0.76 -3.44
CA GLY A 20 -4.47 0.13 -2.12
C GLY A 20 -5.70 0.46 -1.31
N VAL A 21 -5.64 0.06 -0.04
CA VAL A 21 -6.73 0.19 0.92
C VAL A 21 -6.21 0.92 2.16
N ILE A 22 -7.04 1.81 2.69
CA ILE A 22 -6.86 2.44 4.00
C ILE A 22 -7.81 1.70 4.95
N PHE A 23 -7.30 1.21 6.07
CA PHE A 23 -8.07 0.45 7.06
C PHE A 23 -7.70 0.84 8.48
N GLU A 24 -8.57 0.52 9.42
CA GLU A 24 -8.31 0.57 10.86
C GLU A 24 -7.80 -0.80 11.35
N THR A 25 -6.79 -0.79 12.22
CA THR A 25 -6.29 -2.01 12.89
C THR A 25 -7.16 -2.37 14.10
N GLU A 26 -6.95 -3.54 14.67
CA GLU A 26 -7.60 -3.96 15.93
C GLU A 26 -7.25 -3.05 17.13
N THR A 27 -6.18 -2.25 17.02
CA THR A 27 -5.75 -1.25 18.02
C THR A 27 -6.33 0.14 17.77
N GLY A 28 -7.13 0.35 16.73
CA GLY A 28 -7.69 1.65 16.36
C GLY A 28 -6.73 2.54 15.56
N GLU A 29 -5.61 2.01 15.10
CA GLU A 29 -4.63 2.75 14.30
C GLU A 29 -5.01 2.71 12.81
N VAL A 30 -4.67 3.78 12.09
CA VAL A 30 -4.79 3.79 10.61
C VAL A 30 -3.61 3.07 10.02
N ALA A 31 -3.88 2.14 9.10
CA ALA A 31 -2.85 1.46 8.34
C ALA A 31 -3.22 1.37 6.86
N LEU A 32 -2.18 1.28 6.03
CA LEU A 32 -2.31 1.29 4.58
C LEU A 32 -1.70 0.01 4.00
N HIS A 33 -2.31 -0.50 2.95
CA HIS A 33 -1.72 -1.53 2.10
C HIS A 33 -1.72 -1.03 0.66
N LEU A 34 -0.55 -0.55 0.22
CA LEU A 34 -0.36 0.03 -1.10
C LEU A 34 0.52 -0.87 -1.97
N HIS A 35 0.10 -1.07 -3.22
CA HIS A 35 0.92 -1.63 -4.29
C HIS A 35 1.05 -0.59 -5.41
N GLY A 36 2.21 -0.57 -6.06
CA GLY A 36 2.50 0.37 -7.13
C GLY A 36 3.17 -0.26 -8.33
N VAL A 37 3.07 0.43 -9.46
CA VAL A 37 3.87 0.21 -10.66
C VAL A 37 4.64 1.49 -10.96
N PHE A 38 5.93 1.33 -11.20
CA PHE A 38 6.86 2.42 -11.44
C PHE A 38 7.66 2.17 -12.72
N CYS A 39 8.22 3.23 -13.29
CA CYS A 39 9.05 3.18 -14.49
C CYS A 39 10.36 3.95 -14.25
N ASP A 40 11.48 3.33 -14.59
CA ASP A 40 12.77 4.02 -14.57
C ASP A 40 13.03 4.81 -15.87
N LYS A 41 14.15 5.53 -15.89
CA LYS A 41 14.59 6.35 -17.03
C LYS A 41 14.79 5.56 -18.35
N ASP A 42 14.96 4.25 -18.28
CA ASP A 42 15.20 3.38 -19.44
C ASP A 42 13.89 2.72 -19.92
N GLY A 43 12.75 3.08 -19.31
CA GLY A 43 11.45 2.52 -19.63
C GLY A 43 11.17 1.18 -18.95
N LYS A 44 12.03 0.72 -18.04
CA LYS A 44 11.83 -0.56 -17.35
C LYS A 44 10.78 -0.40 -16.26
N THR A 45 9.79 -1.28 -16.30
CA THR A 45 8.72 -1.32 -15.30
C THR A 45 9.03 -2.26 -14.15
N MET A 46 8.50 -1.91 -13.00
CA MET A 46 8.69 -2.61 -11.73
C MET A 46 7.45 -2.38 -10.87
N GLY A 47 7.16 -3.32 -9.98
CA GLY A 47 6.01 -3.17 -9.11
C GLY A 47 6.07 -4.08 -7.90
N GLY A 48 5.21 -3.78 -6.94
CA GLY A 48 5.15 -4.52 -5.69
C GLY A 48 4.51 -3.72 -4.57
N HIS A 49 4.66 -4.25 -3.36
CA HIS A 49 4.21 -3.64 -2.12
C HIS A 49 5.16 -2.49 -1.72
N LEU A 50 4.59 -1.33 -1.39
CA LEU A 50 5.37 -0.19 -0.90
C LEU A 50 5.67 -0.35 0.60
N VAL A 51 6.93 -0.20 0.98
CA VAL A 51 7.37 -0.28 2.39
C VAL A 51 7.07 1.05 3.09
N PRO A 52 6.29 1.07 4.19
CA PRO A 52 5.97 2.31 4.90
C PRO A 52 7.22 3.08 5.33
N GLY A 53 7.23 4.40 5.12
CA GLY A 53 8.32 5.28 5.54
C GLY A 53 9.58 5.26 4.68
N GLU A 54 9.68 4.39 3.67
CA GLU A 54 10.89 4.23 2.84
C GLU A 54 10.77 4.80 1.41
N ASN A 55 9.67 5.48 1.06
CA ASN A 55 9.42 5.97 -0.31
C ASN A 55 9.33 7.51 -0.33
N PRO A 56 10.45 8.23 -0.47
CA PRO A 56 10.43 9.70 -0.54
C PRO A 56 9.85 10.18 -1.88
N ILE A 57 9.00 11.20 -1.81
CA ILE A 57 8.48 11.91 -2.99
C ILE A 57 9.44 13.03 -3.35
N LEU A 58 9.97 13.01 -4.59
CA LEU A 58 10.94 14.01 -5.05
C LEU A 58 10.29 15.37 -5.33
N ALA A 59 9.17 15.39 -6.05
CA ALA A 59 8.50 16.63 -6.47
C ALA A 59 7.06 16.70 -5.92
N THR A 60 6.13 15.91 -6.48
CA THR A 60 4.73 15.84 -6.04
C THR A 60 4.21 14.41 -6.12
N LEU A 61 3.12 14.14 -5.39
CA LEU A 61 2.28 12.95 -5.53
C LEU A 61 0.82 13.43 -5.56
N ASP A 62 0.19 13.31 -6.71
CA ASP A 62 -1.23 13.60 -6.86
C ASP A 62 -2.01 12.30 -6.63
N ALA A 63 -2.84 12.28 -5.59
CA ALA A 63 -3.59 11.10 -5.18
C ALA A 63 -5.08 11.39 -5.01
N PHE A 64 -5.90 10.40 -5.34
CA PHE A 64 -7.33 10.40 -5.04
C PHE A 64 -7.61 9.38 -3.94
N ILE A 65 -8.37 9.79 -2.93
CA ILE A 65 -8.84 8.92 -1.86
C ILE A 65 -10.36 8.87 -1.96
N GLY A 66 -10.91 7.67 -2.05
CA GLY A 66 -12.35 7.42 -2.06
C GLY A 66 -12.77 6.72 -0.78
N GLU A 67 -13.84 7.20 -0.17
CA GLU A 67 -14.49 6.58 0.98
C GLU A 67 -15.63 5.67 0.52
N VAL A 68 -15.82 4.55 1.22
CA VAL A 68 -16.99 3.68 1.07
C VAL A 68 -17.88 3.89 2.28
N ALA A 69 -19.06 4.46 2.06
CA ALA A 69 -20.02 4.72 3.14
C ALA A 69 -20.54 3.43 3.79
N ASP A 70 -20.94 3.55 5.06
CA ASP A 70 -21.60 2.48 5.83
C ASP A 70 -20.78 1.19 6.02
N VAL A 71 -19.46 1.27 5.84
CA VAL A 71 -18.52 0.16 6.02
C VAL A 71 -17.32 0.60 6.84
N LYS A 72 -16.93 -0.22 7.82
CA LYS A 72 -15.64 -0.13 8.49
C LYS A 72 -14.64 -1.06 7.80
N LEU A 73 -13.62 -0.47 7.18
CA LEU A 73 -12.54 -1.22 6.56
C LEU A 73 -11.54 -1.63 7.65
N MET A 74 -11.63 -2.87 8.15
CA MET A 74 -10.72 -3.36 9.19
C MET A 74 -9.56 -4.17 8.61
N ARG A 75 -8.47 -4.23 9.37
CA ARG A 75 -7.39 -5.20 9.17
C ARG A 75 -7.19 -6.05 10.42
N ARG A 76 -7.36 -7.36 10.26
CA ARG A 76 -7.36 -8.35 11.35
C ARG A 76 -6.37 -9.46 11.06
N TYR A 77 -5.77 -10.00 12.11
CA TYR A 77 -4.92 -11.17 11.98
C TYR A 77 -5.76 -12.40 11.61
N ASP A 78 -5.32 -13.12 10.60
CA ASP A 78 -5.92 -14.37 10.14
C ASP A 78 -4.98 -15.55 10.48
N GLU A 79 -5.47 -16.49 11.29
CA GLU A 79 -4.66 -17.62 11.78
C GLU A 79 -4.27 -18.61 10.68
N GLU A 80 -5.10 -18.77 9.65
CA GLU A 80 -4.85 -19.70 8.54
C GLU A 80 -3.66 -19.24 7.69
N THR A 81 -3.61 -17.94 7.38
CA THR A 81 -2.56 -17.35 6.54
C THR A 81 -1.40 -16.78 7.34
N ALA A 82 -1.55 -16.66 8.66
CA ALA A 82 -0.63 -15.97 9.57
C ALA A 82 -0.33 -14.52 9.15
N LEU A 83 -1.31 -13.85 8.55
CA LEU A 83 -1.17 -12.50 8.01
C LEU A 83 -2.31 -11.57 8.47
N PRO A 84 -2.05 -10.27 8.60
CA PRO A 84 -3.10 -9.29 8.80
C PRO A 84 -3.81 -9.00 7.47
N LEU A 85 -5.04 -9.49 7.34
CA LEU A 85 -5.86 -9.42 6.13
C LEU A 85 -6.94 -8.33 6.21
N PHE A 86 -7.45 -7.94 5.05
CA PHE A 86 -8.60 -7.05 4.92
C PHE A 86 -9.88 -7.75 5.38
N SER A 87 -10.62 -7.12 6.29
CA SER A 87 -11.82 -7.69 6.93
C SER A 87 -12.92 -6.63 7.07
N PRO A 88 -13.61 -6.25 5.98
CA PRO A 88 -14.64 -5.23 6.04
C PRO A 88 -15.84 -5.68 6.89
N GLU A 89 -16.45 -4.74 7.61
CA GLU A 89 -17.68 -4.95 8.36
C GLU A 89 -18.62 -3.77 8.21
N THR A 90 -19.92 -3.99 8.41
CA THR A 90 -20.91 -2.90 8.43
C THR A 90 -20.67 -1.99 9.65
N LEU A 91 -20.92 -0.68 9.50
CA LEU A 91 -20.93 0.26 10.63
C LEU A 91 -22.01 -0.07 11.67
#